data_AF-A0A0N8KJB8-F1
#
_entry.id   AF-A0A0N8KJB8-F1
#
_cell.length_a   1.000
_cell.length_b   1.000
_cell.length_c   1.000
_cell.angle_alpha   90.00
_cell.angle_beta   90.00
_cell.angle_gamma   90.00
#
_symmetry.space_group_name_H-M   'P 1'
#
loop_
_entity.id
_entity.type
_entity.pdbx_description
1 polymer ?
#
loop_
_entity_poly.entity_id
_entity_poly.type
_entity_poly.pdbx_seq_one_letter_code
_entity_poly.pdbx_strand_id
1 'polypeptide(L)' 'MKLEIGRWGVGVAIGDFELRLFLGDFYLKIPGRLEVAWNSTGRYVDRLERTGRES' A
#
# COMPACT_ATOMS: atom_id res chain seq x y z
N MET A 1 -4.04 4.95 -14.07
CA MET A 1 -2.68 4.68 -13.58
C MET A 1 -2.00 6.02 -13.32
N LYS A 2 -1.34 6.17 -12.17
CA LYS A 2 -0.59 7.37 -11.79
C LYS A 2 0.81 6.94 -11.34
N LEU A 3 1.83 7.65 -11.83
CA LEU A 3 3.23 7.48 -11.43
C LEU A 3 3.72 8.82 -10.89
N GLU A 4 4.29 8.82 -9.70
CA GLU A 4 4.90 10.00 -9.08
C GLU A 4 6.34 9.67 -8.71
N ILE A 5 7.28 10.46 -9.24
CA ILE A 5 8.70 10.33 -8.91
C ILE A 5 9.11 11.63 -8.23
N GLY A 6 9.52 11.51 -6.97
CA GLY A 6 10.02 12.62 -6.18
C GLY A 6 11.51 12.43 -5.87
N ARG A 7 12.12 13.49 -5.34
CA ARG A 7 13.52 13.48 -4.89
C ARG A 7 13.85 12.32 -3.95
N TRP A 8 12.86 11.87 -3.17
CA TRP A 8 13.05 10.91 -2.08
C TRP A 8 12.26 9.62 -2.24
N GLY A 9 11.63 9.39 -3.39
CA GLY A 9 10.81 8.20 -3.55
C GLY A 9 9.99 8.13 -4.83
N VAL A 10 9.26 7.03 -4.94
CA VAL A 10 8.38 6.71 -6.07
C VAL A 10 7.04 6.20 -5.56
N GLY A 11 5.96 6.68 -6.18
CA GLY A 11 4.60 6.22 -5.97
C GLY A 11 4.00 5.70 -7.27
N VAL A 12 3.35 4.54 -7.22
CA VAL A 12 2.59 3.96 -8.32
C VAL A 12 1.19 3.61 -7.84
N ALA A 13 0.17 4.12 -8.53
CA ALA A 13 -1.22 3.78 -8.29
C ALA A 13 -1.90 3.26 -9.56
N ILE A 14 -2.55 2.09 -9.46
CA ILE A 14 -3.25 1.42 -10.57
C ILE A 14 -4.63 1.00 -10.06
N GLY A 15 -5.63 1.86 -10.29
CA GLY A 15 -6.95 1.68 -9.67
C GLY A 15 -6.81 1.79 -8.15
N ASP A 16 -7.35 0.82 -7.41
CA ASP A 16 -7.24 0.74 -5.95
C ASP A 16 -5.90 0.16 -5.46
N PHE A 17 -5.07 -0.37 -6.37
CA PHE A 17 -3.71 -0.81 -6.04
C PHE A 17 -2.80 0.38 -5.86
N GLU A 18 -1.98 0.34 -4.81
CA GLU A 18 -1.05 1.42 -4.49
C GLU A 18 0.27 0.89 -3.94
N LEU A 19 1.37 1.43 -4.44
CA LEU A 19 2.71 1.20 -3.93
C LEU A 19 3.40 2.55 -3.75
N ARG A 20 3.96 2.80 -2.57
CA ARG A 20 4.81 3.96 -2.30
C ARG A 20 6.09 3.51 -1.62
N LEU A 21 7.21 3.96 -2.18
CA LEU A 21 8.55 3.75 -1.65
C LEU A 21 9.16 5.12 -1.43
N PHE A 22 9.44 5.46 -0.19
CA PHE A 22 10.21 6.66 0.16
C PHE A 22 11.43 6.25 0.97
N LEU A 23 12.39 7.15 1.09
CA LEU A 23 13.60 6.90 1.87
C LEU A 23 13.23 6.52 3.33
N GLY A 24 13.36 5.23 3.67
CA GLY A 24 13.04 4.69 4.99
C GLY A 24 11.59 4.24 5.19
N ASP A 25 10.70 4.51 4.24
CA ASP A 25 9.26 4.26 4.36
C ASP A 25 8.72 3.43 3.18
N PHE A 26 7.82 2.50 3.51
CA PHE A 26 7.17 1.58 2.57
C PHE A 26 5.67 1.58 2.82
N TYR A 27 4.87 1.67 1.75
CA TYR A 27 3.43 1.46 1.80
C TYR A 27 2.96 0.66 0.59
N LEU A 28 2.13 -0.35 0.84
CA LEU A 28 1.55 -1.23 -0.16
C LEU A 28 0.08 -1.49 0.15
N LYS A 29 -0.78 -1.26 -0.83
CA LYS A 29 -2.20 -1.62 -0.80
C LYS A 29 -2.52 -2.52 -1.99
N ILE A 30 -2.97 -3.73 -1.67
CA ILE A 30 -3.54 -4.69 -2.61
C ILE A 30 -5.04 -4.80 -2.29
N PRO A 31 -5.92 -4.32 -3.18
CA PRO A 31 -7.36 -4.27 -2.95
C PRO A 31 -7.94 -5.62 -2.53
N GLY A 32 -8.68 -5.63 -1.42
CA GLY A 32 -9.36 -6.82 -0.91
C GLY A 32 -8.43 -7.97 -0.50
N ARG A 33 -7.14 -7.69 -0.27
CA ARG A 33 -6.17 -8.72 0.12
C ARG A 33 -5.22 -8.28 1.23
N LEU A 34 -4.63 -7.09 1.11
CA LEU A 34 -3.51 -6.70 1.96
C LEU A 34 -3.31 -5.20 1.99
N GLU A 35 -3.10 -4.65 3.17
CA GLU A 35 -2.57 -3.30 3.36
C GLU A 35 -1.37 -3.36 4.32
N VAL A 36 -0.24 -2.79 3.91
CA VAL A 36 1.00 -2.79 4.69
C VAL A 36 1.60 -1.40 4.68
N ALA A 37 2.01 -0.94 5.85
CA ALA A 37 2.84 0.25 6.01
C ALA A 37 4.03 -0.07 6.91
N TRP A 38 5.21 0.43 6.57
CA TRP A 38 6.40 0.33 7.41
C TRP A 38 7.13 1.66 7.35
N ASN A 39 7.40 2.26 8.50
CA ASN A 39 8.28 3.41 8.63
C ASN A 39 9.15 3.28 9.90
N SER A 40 9.85 4.36 10.25
CA SER A 40 10.69 4.44 11.47
C SER A 40 9.93 4.21 12.79
N THR A 41 8.61 4.43 12.82
CA THR A 41 7.77 4.26 14.02
C THR A 41 7.34 2.80 14.20
N GLY A 42 7.29 2.02 13.13
CA GLY A 42 6.93 0.61 13.20
C GLY A 42 6.31 0.08 11.91
N ARG A 43 5.64 -1.06 12.04
CA ARG A 43 4.97 -1.76 10.94
C ARG A 43 3.49 -1.95 11.23
N TYR A 44 2.68 -1.67 10.22
CA TYR A 44 1.26 -1.99 10.14
C TYR A 44 1.06 -3.04 9.06
N VAL A 45 0.30 -4.09 9.36
CA VAL A 45 -0.05 -5.16 8.42
C VAL A 45 -1.50 -5.53 8.68
N ASP A 46 -2.34 -5.36 7.67
CA ASP A 46 -3.73 -5.81 7.68
C ASP A 46 -3.99 -6.71 6.49
N ARG A 47 -4.32 -7.97 6.76
CA ARG A 47 -4.75 -8.92 5.75
C ARG A 47 -6.25 -8.84 5.69
N LEU A 48 -6.75 -8.17 4.65
CA LEU A 48 -8.17 -8.12 4.32
C LEU A 48 -8.60 -9.52 3.89
N GLU A 49 -9.03 -10.33 4.85
CA GLU A 49 -9.79 -11.53 4.55
C GLU A 49 -11.10 -11.09 3.92
N ARG A 50 -11.48 -11.74 2.81
CA ARG A 50 -12.75 -11.51 2.15
C ARG A 50 -13.85 -12.07 3.03
N THR A 51 -14.15 -11.40 4.14
CA THR A 51 -15.27 -11.73 5.02
C THR A 51 -16.54 -11.48 4.23
N GLY A 52 -17.17 -12.57 3.78
CA GLY A 52 -18.57 -12.62 3.46
C GLY A 52 -19.03 -11.74 2.29
N ARG A 53 -19.07 -12.32 1.10
CA ARG A 53 -20.27 -12.16 0.28
C ARG A 53 -21.38 -12.91 1.02
N GLU A 54 -22.04 -12.27 1.98
CA GLU A 54 -23.28 -12.78 2.54
C GLU A 54 -24.41 -12.44 1.56
N SER A 55 -24.98 -13.52 1.03
CA SER A 55 -26.25 -13.71 0.31
C SER A 55 -26.84 -12.58 -0.53
#